data_AF-A0A6B1EX44-F1
#
_entry.id   AF-A0A6B1EX44-F1
#
_cell.length_a   1.000
_cell.length_b   1.000
_cell.length_c   1.000
_cell.angle_alpha   90.00
_cell.angle_beta   90.00
_cell.angle_gamma   90.00
#
_symmetry.space_group_name_H-M   'P 1'
#
loop_
_entity.id
_entity.type
_entity.pdbx_description
1 polymer ?
#
loop_
_entity_poly.entity_id
_entity_poly.type
_entity_poly.pdbx_seq_one_letter_code
_entity_poly.pdbx_strand_id
1 'polypeptide(L)'
;MNIDENAGIYQVDTGIVLFPDLSKRYDRQIETFSLAYVAFNAPHFADFVIERPTAIIENGVEVTQVYHYSEIRSLKAKNTVFCIGEL
;
A
#
# COMPACT_ATOMS: atom_id res chain seq x y z
N MET A 1 -7.66 -9.12 10.45
CA MET A 1 -7.64 -10.14 9.36
C MET A 1 -9.05 -10.66 9.27
N ASN A 2 -9.58 -10.71 8.05
CA ASN A 2 -10.88 -11.34 7.79
C ASN A 2 -10.63 -12.72 7.20
N ILE A 3 -11.40 -13.71 7.64
CA ILE A 3 -11.25 -15.12 7.23
C ILE A 3 -12.61 -15.61 6.76
N ASP A 4 -12.63 -16.29 5.61
CA ASP A 4 -13.73 -17.14 5.20
C ASP A 4 -13.23 -18.60 5.25
N GLU A 5 -13.66 -19.32 6.29
CA GLU A 5 -13.25 -20.70 6.53
C GLU A 5 -13.78 -21.66 5.46
N ASN A 6 -14.97 -21.40 4.90
CA ASN A 6 -15.58 -22.25 3.89
C ASN A 6 -14.84 -22.15 2.55
N ALA A 7 -14.43 -20.92 2.20
CA ALA A 7 -13.66 -20.66 0.98
C ALA A 7 -12.14 -20.88 1.16
N GLY A 8 -11.66 -21.05 2.39
CA GLY A 8 -10.23 -21.21 2.69
C GLY A 8 -9.39 -19.98 2.32
N ILE A 9 -10.00 -18.80 2.35
CA ILE A 9 -9.36 -17.52 2.01
C ILE A 9 -9.29 -16.61 3.22
N TYR A 10 -8.29 -15.72 3.21
CA TYR A 10 -8.17 -14.66 4.19
C TYR A 10 -7.81 -13.35 3.49
N GLN A 11 -8.11 -12.24 4.15
CA GLN A 11 -7.68 -10.92 3.74
C GLN A 11 -6.86 -10.31 4.87
N VAL A 12 -5.67 -9.81 4.52
CA VAL A 12 -4.90 -8.96 5.43
C VAL A 12 -5.63 -7.62 5.55
N ASP A 13 -5.99 -7.25 6.79
CA ASP A 13 -6.77 -6.05 7.08
C ASP A 13 -5.81 -4.96 7.58
N THR A 14 -5.09 -4.32 6.66
CA THR A 14 -4.04 -3.33 7.00
C THR A 14 -4.53 -1.89 7.07
N GLY A 15 -5.75 -1.59 6.61
CA GLY A 15 -6.18 -0.21 6.39
C GLY A 15 -5.19 0.58 5.51
N ILE A 16 -5.15 1.91 5.70
CA ILE A 16 -4.14 2.79 5.12
C ILE A 16 -2.84 2.64 5.93
N VAL A 17 -1.72 2.53 5.22
CA VAL A 17 -0.37 2.42 5.79
C VAL A 17 0.53 3.56 5.29
N LEU A 18 1.58 3.86 6.04
CA LEU A 18 2.63 4.80 5.62
C LEU A 18 3.71 4.05 4.83
N PHE A 19 3.95 4.45 3.60
CA PHE A 19 5.01 3.93 2.74
C PHE A 19 6.22 4.89 2.74
N PRO A 20 7.40 4.47 3.25
CA PRO A 20 8.56 5.35 3.33
C PRO A 20 9.40 5.38 2.05
N ASP A 21 9.83 6.57 1.63
CA ASP A 21 10.96 6.75 0.71
C ASP A 21 12.27 6.81 1.49
N LEU A 22 13.03 5.70 1.44
CA LEU A 22 14.33 5.57 2.12
C LEU A 22 15.53 5.92 1.21
N SER A 23 15.29 6.42 0.00
CA SER A 23 16.37 6.75 -0.95
C SER A 23 17.20 7.97 -0.53
N LYS A 24 16.67 8.81 0.37
CA LYS A 24 17.32 10.02 0.85
C LYS A 24 16.91 10.36 2.29
N ARG A 25 17.54 11.41 2.82
CA ARG A 25 17.11 12.07 4.06
C ARG A 25 16.26 13.29 3.69
N TYR A 26 15.20 13.49 4.45
CA TYR A 26 14.30 14.63 4.35
C TYR A 26 14.50 15.55 5.56
N ASP A 27 14.45 16.86 5.35
CA ASP A 27 14.54 17.84 6.45
C ASP A 27 13.33 17.72 7.39
N ARG A 28 12.15 17.54 6.81
CA ARG A 28 10.91 17.23 7.53
C ARG A 28 10.65 15.74 7.44
N GLN A 29 10.76 15.03 8.56
CA GLN A 29 10.59 13.58 8.60
C GLN A 29 9.24 13.10 8.04
N ILE A 30 8.17 13.89 8.20
CA ILE A 30 6.85 13.53 7.67
C ILE A 30 6.83 13.39 6.14
N GLU A 31 7.68 14.13 5.42
CA GLU A 31 7.79 14.08 3.95
C GLU A 31 8.45 12.78 3.46
N THR A 32 8.99 11.97 4.36
CA THR A 32 9.48 10.61 4.04
C THR A 32 8.34 9.68 3.67
N PHE A 33 7.12 9.94 4.16
CA PHE A 33 6.02 9.00 4.05
C PHE A 33 5.02 9.40 2.97
N SER A 34 4.47 8.40 2.31
CA SER A 34 3.29 8.50 1.45
C SER A 34 2.17 7.62 2.00
N LEU A 35 0.92 7.98 1.76
CA LEU A 35 -0.20 7.09 2.06
C LEU A 35 -0.23 5.96 1.03
N ALA A 36 -0.51 4.74 1.50
CA ALA A 36 -0.69 3.58 0.64
C ALA A 36 -1.72 2.62 1.23
N TYR A 37 -2.22 1.71 0.41
CA TYR A 37 -2.86 0.49 0.89
C TYR A 37 -2.14 -0.72 0.29
N VAL A 38 -2.28 -1.87 0.95
CA VAL A 38 -1.70 -3.13 0.50
C VAL A 38 -2.76 -3.90 -0.27
N ALA A 39 -2.55 -4.09 -1.57
CA ALA A 39 -3.35 -4.99 -2.36
C ALA A 39 -2.85 -6.43 -2.13
N PHE A 40 -3.76 -7.30 -1.67
CA PHE A 40 -3.47 -8.68 -1.36
C PHE A 40 -4.24 -9.62 -2.30
N ASN A 41 -3.52 -10.28 -3.22
CA ASN A 41 -4.09 -11.26 -4.16
C ASN A 41 -3.23 -12.51 -4.34
N ALA A 42 -2.00 -12.55 -3.79
CA ALA A 42 -1.05 -13.63 -3.98
C ALA A 42 -0.14 -13.81 -2.74
N PRO A 43 0.42 -15.01 -2.51
CA PRO A 43 1.14 -15.31 -1.27
C PRO A 43 2.62 -14.86 -1.25
N HIS A 44 3.19 -14.46 -2.39
CA HIS A 44 4.65 -14.28 -2.55
C HIS A 44 5.08 -12.83 -2.76
N PHE A 45 4.13 -11.91 -2.87
CA PHE A 45 4.38 -10.47 -2.97
C PHE A 45 3.23 -9.68 -2.35
N ALA A 46 3.50 -8.40 -2.13
CA ALA A 46 2.51 -7.41 -1.75
C ALA A 46 2.67 -6.20 -2.67
N ASP A 47 1.56 -5.74 -3.21
CA ASP A 47 1.52 -4.49 -3.97
C ASP A 47 1.11 -3.36 -3.03
N PHE A 48 1.97 -2.36 -2.92
CA PHE A 48 1.60 -1.09 -2.32
C PHE A 48 1.04 -0.21 -3.41
N VAL A 49 -0.23 0.14 -3.29
CA VAL A 49 -0.82 1.18 -4.14
C VAL A 49 -0.69 2.49 -3.38
N ILE A 50 0.16 3.37 -3.89
CA ILE A 50 0.66 4.56 -3.21
C ILE A 50 -0.02 5.79 -3.79
N GLU A 51 -0.46 6.67 -2.89
CA GLU A 51 -1.04 7.96 -3.23
C GLU A 51 0.02 8.88 -3.85
N ARG A 52 -0.32 9.45 -5.01
CA ARG A 52 0.51 10.41 -5.72
C ARG A 52 -0.33 11.59 -6.21
N PRO A 53 0.26 12.79 -6.20
CA PRO A 53 -0.25 13.90 -7.00
C PRO A 53 -0.36 13.46 -8.47
N THR A 54 -1.58 13.43 -9.00
CA THR A 54 -1.94 12.92 -10.33
C THR A 54 -2.65 14.02 -11.11
N ALA A 55 -2.11 14.37 -12.28
CA ALA A 55 -2.62 15.44 -13.13
C ALA A 55 -3.97 15.04 -13.77
N ILE A 56 -4.89 16.01 -13.86
CA ILE A 56 -6.10 15.95 -14.67
C ILE A 56 -5.85 16.77 -15.94
N ILE A 57 -5.99 16.14 -17.10
CA ILE A 57 -5.67 16.72 -18.40
C ILE A 57 -6.94 16.88 -19.23
N GLU A 58 -7.20 18.09 -19.72
CA GLU A 58 -8.27 18.41 -20.65
C GLU A 58 -7.68 19.04 -21.91
N ASN A 59 -8.06 18.54 -23.09
CA ASN A 59 -7.55 19.04 -24.38
C ASN A 59 -6.02 19.10 -24.47
N GLY A 60 -5.31 18.19 -23.79
CA GLY A 60 -3.84 18.13 -23.76
C GLY A 60 -3.18 19.13 -22.82
N VAL A 61 -3.95 19.88 -22.02
CA VAL A 61 -3.45 20.81 -21.01
C VAL A 61 -3.81 20.29 -19.62
N GLU A 62 -2.85 20.31 -18.69
CA GLU A 62 -3.12 20.03 -17.28
C GLU A 62 -3.98 21.15 -16.68
N VAL A 63 -5.17 20.80 -16.18
CA VAL A 63 -6.13 21.75 -15.61
C VAL A 63 -6.09 21.79 -14.09
N THR A 64 -5.74 20.67 -13.45
CA THR A 64 -5.58 20.56 -12.00
C THR A 64 -4.82 19.29 -11.63
N GLN A 65 -4.53 19.13 -10.34
CA GLN A 65 -3.92 17.93 -9.78
C GLN A 65 -4.74 17.45 -8.59
N VAL A 66 -4.91 16.13 -8.49
CA VAL A 66 -5.58 15.47 -7.36
C VAL A 66 -4.66 14.42 -6.76
N TYR A 67 -4.81 14.13 -5.47
CA TYR A 67 -4.15 12.97 -4.87
C TYR A 67 -4.92 11.71 -5.26
N HIS A 68 -4.25 10.79 -5.95
CA HIS A 68 -4.83 9.53 -6.40
C HIS A 68 -3.86 8.38 -6.14
N TYR A 69 -4.41 7.20 -5.85
CA TYR A 69 -3.65 5.97 -5.67
C TYR A 69 -3.22 5.42 -7.04
N SER A 70 -2.16 5.99 -7.60
CA SER A 70 -1.74 5.79 -8.99
C SER A 70 -0.35 5.18 -9.17
N GLU A 71 0.48 5.12 -8.13
CA GLU A 71 1.75 4.37 -8.18
C GLU A 71 1.54 2.97 -7.58
N ILE A 72 2.01 1.93 -8.27
CA ILE A 72 2.07 0.57 -7.74
C ILE A 72 3.54 0.21 -7.50
N ARG A 73 3.84 -0.27 -6.30
CA ARG A 73 5.15 -0.81 -5.95
C ARG A 73 5.03 -2.23 -5.39
N SER A 74 5.49 -3.20 -6.17
CA SER A 74 5.51 -4.62 -5.79
C SER A 74 6.75 -4.95 -4.97
N LEU A 75 6.55 -5.54 -3.79
CA LEU A 75 7.64 -6.04 -2.94
C LEU A 75 7.45 -7.53 -2.65
N LYS A 76 8.55 -8.29 -2.64
CA LYS A 76 8.51 -9.68 -2.16
C LYS A 76 8.06 -9.69 -0.70
N ALA A 77 7.07 -10.52 -0.39
CA ALA A 77 6.48 -10.58 0.93
C ALA A 77 6.06 -12.02 1.27
N LYS A 78 5.90 -12.29 2.56
CA LYS A 78 5.36 -13.53 3.09
C LYS A 78 4.44 -13.21 4.27
N ASN A 79 3.23 -13.74 4.25
CA ASN A 79 2.34 -13.69 5.41
C ASN A 79 2.76 -14.72 6.46
N THR A 80 2.81 -14.31 7.72
CA THR A 80 3.14 -15.18 8.85
C THR A 80 2.17 -14.88 9.99
N VAL A 81 1.54 -15.93 10.52
CA VAL A 81 0.67 -15.83 11.70
C VAL A 81 1.50 -16.26 12.91
N PHE A 82 1.53 -15.41 13.93
CA PHE A 82 2.19 -15.71 15.20
C PHE A 82 1.13 -16.01 16.25
N CYS A 83 1.27 -17.14 16.94
CA CYS A 83 0.49 -17.47 18.12
C CYS A 83 1.32 -17.08 19.36
N ILE A 84 0.68 -16.49 20.37
CA ILE A 84 1.29 -16.20 21.65
C ILE A 84 0.53 -17.03 22.71
N GLY A 85 1.17 -18.07 23.23
CA GLY A 85 0.59 -19.02 24.21
C GLY A 85 1.02 -20.47 23.95
N GLU A 86 0.70 -21.38 24.87
CA GLU A 86 0.76 -22.83 24.62
C GLU A 86 -0.52 -23.30 23.92
N LEU A 87 -0.38 -24.21 22.95
CA LEU A 87 -1.46 -24.82 22.17
C LEU A 87 -2.29 -25.82 22.99
#